data_AF-A0A939TEW0-F1
#
_entry.id   AF-A0A939TEW0-F1
#
_cell.length_a   1.000
_cell.length_b   1.000
_cell.length_c   1.000
_cell.angle_alpha   90.00
_cell.angle_beta   90.00
_cell.angle_gamma   90.00
#
_symmetry.space_group_name_H-M   'P 1'
#
loop_
_entity.id
_entity.type
_entity.pdbx_description
1 polymer ?
#
loop_
_entity_poly.entity_id
_entity_poly.type
_entity_poly.pdbx_seq_one_letter_code
_entity_poly.pdbx_strand_id
1 'polypeptide(L)'
;MGIVPKVDRQEARSTVLAELGAGLAVLAATWAGQTLAWALARRVRLLESLEHGLLLLEGEIGSGRTPLPEACRQVAALVGAPWDHFWLRVAQEVEPPACRPPDQAWRLGVEELGRRMGLTPEDRAALTRLGDRLGSWDGAEQARLLERTRHQLGVHRAKAQERWEREARLWRFAGFSAGALVVLILY
;
A
#
# COMPACT_ATOMS: atom_id res chain seq x y z
N MET A 1 -60.52 -5.76 37.04
CA MET A 1 -59.82 -4.56 36.51
C MET A 1 -58.46 -4.51 37.18
N GLY A 2 -57.44 -5.17 36.61
CA GLY A 2 -56.08 -5.26 37.14
C GLY A 2 -55.09 -4.75 36.10
N ILE A 3 -54.24 -3.82 36.51
CA ILE A 3 -53.34 -3.01 35.68
C ILE A 3 -52.25 -3.90 35.08
N VAL A 4 -52.26 -4.06 33.74
CA VAL A 4 -51.22 -4.74 32.96
C VAL A 4 -49.93 -3.88 32.97
N PRO A 5 -48.73 -4.46 33.08
CA PRO A 5 -47.51 -3.74 33.42
C PRO A 5 -47.02 -2.93 32.21
N LYS A 6 -47.18 -1.60 32.27
CA LYS A 6 -46.61 -0.68 31.28
C LYS A 6 -45.13 -0.36 31.51
N VAL A 7 -44.64 -0.57 32.73
CA VAL A 7 -43.26 -0.23 33.16
C VAL A 7 -42.23 -1.15 32.48
N ASP A 8 -42.53 -2.45 32.37
CA ASP A 8 -41.65 -3.50 31.85
C ASP A 8 -41.23 -3.29 30.36
N ARG A 9 -42.16 -2.78 29.54
CA ARG A 9 -41.92 -2.54 28.10
C ARG A 9 -41.02 -1.34 27.82
N GLN A 10 -40.92 -0.40 28.76
CA GLN A 10 -40.19 0.84 28.56
C GLN A 10 -38.71 0.68 28.95
N GLU A 11 -38.43 -0.06 30.02
CA GLU A 11 -37.07 -0.48 30.42
C GLU A 11 -36.45 -1.46 29.42
N ALA A 12 -37.24 -2.41 28.90
CA ALA A 12 -36.79 -3.32 27.84
C ALA A 12 -36.43 -2.61 26.53
N ARG A 13 -37.06 -1.46 26.23
CA ARG A 13 -36.75 -0.67 25.02
C ARG A 13 -35.47 0.14 25.16
N SER A 14 -35.19 0.68 26.35
CA SER A 14 -33.94 1.41 26.61
C SER A 14 -32.71 0.50 26.65
N THR A 15 -32.84 -0.71 27.18
CA THR A 15 -31.76 -1.72 27.22
C THR A 15 -31.43 -2.23 25.82
N VAL A 16 -32.44 -2.58 25.01
CA VAL A 16 -32.22 -3.03 23.62
C VAL A 16 -31.57 -1.94 22.76
N LEU A 17 -31.94 -0.66 22.93
CA LEU A 17 -31.28 0.45 22.21
C LEU A 17 -29.83 0.63 22.64
N ALA A 18 -29.52 0.45 23.92
CA ALA A 18 -28.15 0.53 24.43
C ALA A 18 -27.27 -0.62 23.93
N GLU A 19 -27.79 -1.85 23.94
CA GLU A 19 -27.09 -3.04 23.41
C GLU A 19 -26.80 -2.93 21.91
N LEU A 20 -27.78 -2.47 21.12
CA LEU A 20 -27.60 -2.23 19.69
C LEU A 20 -26.57 -1.12 19.43
N GLY A 21 -26.61 -0.03 20.20
CA GLY A 21 -25.64 1.06 20.10
C GLY A 21 -24.21 0.62 20.42
N ALA A 22 -24.03 -0.17 21.47
CA ALA A 22 -22.74 -0.75 21.84
C ALA A 22 -22.22 -1.70 20.75
N GLY A 23 -23.06 -2.61 20.25
CA GLY A 23 -22.68 -3.52 19.16
C GLY A 23 -22.25 -2.77 17.90
N LEU A 24 -22.98 -1.72 17.52
CA LEU A 24 -22.67 -0.92 16.34
C LEU A 24 -21.35 -0.12 16.50
N ALA A 25 -21.07 0.39 17.70
CA ALA A 25 -19.81 1.08 18.00
C ALA A 25 -18.61 0.13 17.89
N VAL A 26 -18.73 -1.11 18.39
CA VAL A 26 -17.66 -2.12 18.28
C VAL A 26 -17.43 -2.53 16.83
N LEU A 27 -18.50 -2.73 16.05
CA LEU A 27 -18.41 -3.04 14.63
C LEU A 27 -17.73 -1.90 13.85
N ALA A 28 -18.12 -0.65 14.11
CA ALA A 28 -17.51 0.51 13.46
C ALA A 28 -16.02 0.66 13.80
N ALA A 29 -15.63 0.47 15.07
CA ALA A 29 -14.24 0.52 15.50
C ALA A 29 -13.40 -0.62 14.90
N THR A 30 -13.97 -1.83 14.83
CA THR A 30 -13.31 -3.00 14.23
C THR A 30 -13.14 -2.83 12.72
N TRP A 31 -14.15 -2.28 12.04
CA TRP A 31 -14.08 -1.96 10.62
C TRP A 31 -13.03 -0.89 10.33
N ALA A 32 -13.02 0.20 11.10
CA ALA A 32 -12.02 1.26 10.98
C ALA A 32 -10.58 0.76 11.23
N GLY A 33 -10.39 -0.18 12.17
CA GLY A 33 -9.09 -0.80 12.40
C GLY A 33 -8.61 -1.70 11.26
N GLN A 34 -9.53 -2.46 10.65
CA GLN A 34 -9.21 -3.31 9.51
C GLN A 34 -8.82 -2.49 8.28
N THR A 35 -9.50 -1.38 8.00
CA THR A 35 -9.17 -0.54 6.83
C THR A 35 -7.77 0.08 6.95
N LEU A 36 -7.38 0.52 8.15
CA LEU A 36 -6.04 1.06 8.41
C LEU A 36 -4.95 -0.02 8.27
N ALA A 37 -5.21 -1.22 8.81
CA ALA A 37 -4.30 -2.37 8.68
C ALA A 37 -4.12 -2.80 7.21
N TRP A 38 -5.18 -2.74 6.39
CA TRP A 38 -5.10 -3.03 4.96
C TRP A 38 -4.30 -1.96 4.19
N ALA A 39 -4.46 -0.68 4.52
CA ALA A 39 -3.70 0.39 3.89
C ALA A 39 -2.19 0.24 4.13
N LEU A 40 -1.80 -0.11 5.36
CA LEU A 40 -0.42 -0.38 5.73
C LEU A 40 0.14 -1.65 5.08
N ALA A 41 -0.61 -2.74 5.08
CA ALA A 41 -0.23 -3.97 4.38
C ALA A 41 -0.07 -3.74 2.86
N ARG A 42 -0.94 -2.92 2.26
CA ARG A 42 -0.84 -2.52 0.86
C ARG A 42 0.45 -1.75 0.58
N ARG A 43 0.86 -0.85 1.48
CA ARG A 43 2.12 -0.10 1.36
C ARG A 43 3.34 -1.02 1.42
N VAL A 44 3.35 -2.01 2.33
CA VAL A 44 4.45 -2.99 2.40
C VAL A 44 4.57 -3.77 1.10
N ARG A 45 3.45 -4.31 0.60
CA ARG A 45 3.41 -5.05 -0.67
C ARG A 45 3.83 -4.21 -1.87
N LEU A 46 3.42 -2.94 -1.90
CA LEU A 46 3.85 -1.99 -2.91
C LEU A 46 5.37 -1.86 -2.94
N LEU A 47 5.98 -1.57 -1.78
CA LEU A 47 7.43 -1.39 -1.70
C LEU A 47 8.19 -2.68 -2.03
N GLU A 48 7.69 -3.83 -1.60
CA GLU A 48 8.23 -5.14 -1.94
C GLU A 48 8.19 -5.39 -3.46
N SER A 49 7.05 -5.10 -4.10
CA SER A 49 6.89 -5.25 -5.55
C SER A 49 7.80 -4.31 -6.34
N LEU A 50 8.04 -3.08 -5.85
CA LEU A 50 8.98 -2.15 -6.44
C LEU A 50 10.43 -2.61 -6.27
N GLU A 51 10.82 -3.10 -5.09
CA GLU A 51 12.14 -3.68 -4.86
C GLU A 51 12.40 -4.85 -5.81
N HIS A 52 11.41 -5.75 -5.96
CA HIS A 52 11.50 -6.88 -6.87
C HIS A 52 11.60 -6.42 -8.34
N GLY A 53 10.75 -5.50 -8.78
CA GLY A 53 10.78 -5.01 -10.16
C GLY A 53 12.06 -4.24 -10.49
N LEU A 54 12.61 -3.48 -9.55
CA LEU A 54 13.92 -2.82 -9.72
C LEU A 54 15.07 -3.82 -9.83
N LEU A 55 15.04 -4.91 -9.07
CA LEU A 55 16.02 -6.00 -9.18
C LEU A 55 15.97 -6.68 -10.55
N LEU A 56 14.76 -6.95 -11.05
CA LEU A 56 14.56 -7.51 -12.38
C LEU A 56 15.06 -6.55 -13.47
N LEU A 57 14.73 -5.26 -13.34
CA LEU A 57 15.19 -4.23 -14.26
C LEU A 57 16.72 -4.08 -14.25
N GLU A 58 17.36 -4.22 -13.09
CA GLU A 58 18.83 -4.24 -12.95
C GLU A 58 19.46 -5.36 -13.77
N GLY A 59 18.86 -6.56 -13.75
CA GLY A 59 19.31 -7.69 -14.58
C GLY A 59 19.20 -7.41 -16.09
N GLU A 60 18.08 -6.84 -16.52
CA GLU A 60 17.83 -6.51 -17.93
C GLU A 60 18.77 -5.39 -18.44
N ILE A 61 18.87 -4.28 -17.70
CA ILE A 61 19.69 -3.12 -18.07
C ILE A 61 21.17 -3.44 -17.95
N GLY A 62 21.59 -4.19 -16.92
CA GLY A 62 22.98 -4.60 -16.73
C GLY A 62 23.54 -5.45 -17.88
N SER A 63 22.67 -6.15 -18.62
CA SER A 63 23.05 -6.90 -19.81
C SER A 63 23.34 -6.01 -21.03
N GLY A 64 22.84 -4.77 -21.04
CA GLY A 64 22.97 -3.80 -22.13
C GLY A 64 22.23 -4.18 -23.43
N ARG A 65 21.45 -5.27 -23.43
CA ARG A 65 20.83 -5.84 -24.65
C ARG A 65 19.35 -5.51 -24.81
N THR A 66 18.66 -5.21 -23.71
CA THR A 66 17.22 -5.00 -23.72
C THR A 66 16.89 -3.51 -23.64
N PRO A 67 16.19 -2.93 -24.63
CA PRO A 67 15.69 -1.55 -24.56
C PRO A 67 14.75 -1.35 -23.36
N LEU A 68 14.77 -0.17 -22.74
CA LEU A 68 13.97 0.12 -21.54
C LEU A 68 12.48 -0.27 -21.65
N PRO A 69 11.75 0.02 -22.74
CA PRO A 69 10.33 -0.35 -22.84
C PRO A 69 10.11 -1.86 -22.76
N GLU A 70 10.99 -2.63 -23.39
CA GLU A 70 10.92 -4.08 -23.41
C GLU A 70 11.30 -4.67 -22.04
N ALA A 71 12.35 -4.14 -21.41
CA ALA A 71 12.72 -4.51 -20.06
C ALA A 71 11.57 -4.23 -19.08
N CYS A 72 10.92 -3.08 -19.18
CA CYS A 72 9.75 -2.75 -18.36
C CYS A 72 8.57 -3.70 -18.60
N ARG A 73 8.31 -4.16 -19.84
CA ARG A 73 7.28 -5.18 -20.11
C ARG A 73 7.60 -6.53 -19.46
N GLN A 74 8.85 -6.97 -19.54
CA GLN A 74 9.28 -8.22 -18.92
C GLN A 74 9.16 -8.15 -17.40
N VAL A 75 9.61 -7.03 -16.81
CA VAL A 75 9.41 -6.76 -15.38
C VAL A 75 7.93 -6.77 -15.02
N ALA A 76 7.07 -6.12 -15.81
CA ALA A 76 5.63 -6.11 -15.58
C ALA A 76 5.03 -7.53 -15.56
N ALA A 77 5.42 -8.37 -16.51
CA ALA A 77 4.94 -9.75 -16.61
C ALA A 77 5.35 -10.61 -15.40
N LEU A 78 6.55 -10.39 -14.86
CA LEU A 78 7.06 -11.13 -13.70
C LEU A 78 6.49 -10.61 -12.38
N VAL A 79 6.31 -9.28 -12.24
CA VAL A 79 5.75 -8.65 -11.06
C VAL A 79 4.24 -8.93 -10.93
N GLY A 80 3.51 -8.88 -12.04
CA GLY A 80 2.08 -9.17 -12.11
C GLY A 80 1.16 -8.12 -11.49
N ALA A 81 -0.14 -8.24 -11.78
CA ALA A 81 -1.16 -7.32 -11.30
C ALA A 81 -1.37 -7.43 -9.78
N PRO A 82 -1.66 -6.31 -9.07
CA PRO A 82 -1.87 -4.94 -9.59
C PRO A 82 -0.59 -4.08 -9.62
N TRP A 83 0.59 -4.67 -9.44
CA TRP A 83 1.86 -3.96 -9.25
C TRP A 83 2.62 -3.73 -10.57
N ASP A 84 2.20 -4.40 -11.63
CA ASP A 84 2.67 -4.30 -13.01
C ASP A 84 2.40 -2.93 -13.67
N HIS A 85 1.35 -2.22 -13.25
CA HIS A 85 0.88 -1.00 -13.90
C HIS A 85 1.96 0.07 -14.07
N PHE A 86 2.82 0.27 -13.07
CA PHE A 86 3.91 1.24 -13.15
C PHE A 86 4.84 0.93 -14.34
N TRP A 87 5.25 -0.32 -14.45
CA TRP A 87 6.18 -0.79 -15.48
C TRP A 87 5.56 -0.70 -16.87
N LEU A 88 4.31 -1.14 -17.02
CA LEU A 88 3.56 -1.01 -18.28
C LEU A 88 3.39 0.45 -18.69
N ARG A 89 3.12 1.34 -17.73
CA ARG A 89 2.97 2.77 -18.00
C ARG A 89 4.26 3.39 -18.53
N VAL A 90 5.40 3.07 -17.91
CA VAL A 90 6.71 3.54 -18.38
C VAL A 90 6.98 3.04 -19.80
N ALA A 91 6.74 1.76 -20.08
CA ALA A 91 6.93 1.20 -21.42
C ALA A 91 6.07 1.92 -22.49
N GLN A 92 4.78 2.14 -22.19
CA GLN A 92 3.84 2.81 -23.09
C GLN A 92 4.21 4.28 -23.38
N GLU A 93 4.73 5.00 -22.39
CA GLU A 93 5.06 6.41 -22.55
C GLU A 93 6.33 6.63 -23.39
N VAL A 94 7.26 5.66 -23.37
CA VAL A 94 8.47 5.70 -24.21
C VAL A 94 8.17 5.31 -25.66
N GLU A 95 7.17 4.45 -25.87
CA GLU A 95 6.80 3.95 -27.20
C GLU A 95 5.82 4.88 -27.96
N PRO A 96 5.66 4.67 -29.28
CA PRO A 96 4.63 5.36 -30.05
C PRO A 96 3.22 5.10 -29.49
N PRO A 97 2.32 6.09 -29.49
CA PRO A 97 2.47 7.42 -30.09
C PRO A 97 3.11 8.48 -29.18
N ALA A 98 3.39 8.17 -27.91
CA ALA A 98 3.86 9.16 -26.93
C ALA A 98 5.31 9.59 -27.16
N CYS A 99 6.19 8.62 -27.48
CA CYS A 99 7.62 8.84 -27.79
C CYS A 99 8.33 9.74 -26.77
N ARG A 100 7.98 9.65 -25.48
CA ARG A 100 8.60 10.48 -24.45
C ARG A 100 10.03 10.02 -24.16
N PRO A 101 10.90 10.96 -23.78
CA PRO A 101 12.19 10.59 -23.22
C PRO A 101 12.02 9.68 -21.98
N PRO A 102 12.89 8.68 -21.79
CA PRO A 102 12.82 7.71 -20.68
C PRO A 102 12.66 8.33 -19.29
N ASP A 103 13.37 9.41 -19.00
CA ASP A 103 13.29 10.13 -17.72
C ASP A 103 11.88 10.71 -17.49
N GLN A 104 11.26 11.28 -18.53
CA GLN A 104 9.92 11.84 -18.45
C GLN A 104 8.86 10.75 -18.28
N ALA A 105 8.97 9.67 -19.05
CA ALA A 105 8.08 8.50 -18.94
C ALA A 105 8.12 7.89 -17.53
N TRP A 106 9.33 7.76 -16.97
CA TRP A 106 9.51 7.29 -15.60
C TRP A 106 8.86 8.21 -14.57
N ARG A 107 9.13 9.52 -14.63
CA ARG A 107 8.54 10.50 -13.69
C ARG A 107 7.02 10.47 -13.72
N LEU A 108 6.41 10.40 -14.90
CA LEU A 108 4.96 10.27 -15.04
C LEU A 108 4.44 8.99 -14.36
N GLY A 109 5.14 7.87 -14.55
CA GLY A 109 4.84 6.61 -13.86
C GLY A 109 4.88 6.76 -12.34
N VAL A 110 5.91 7.42 -11.78
CA VAL A 110 6.05 7.66 -10.34
C VAL A 110 4.94 8.56 -9.79
N GLU A 111 4.58 9.62 -10.52
CA GLU A 111 3.50 10.52 -10.15
C GLU A 111 2.15 9.81 -10.09
N GLU A 112 1.84 8.99 -11.11
CA GLU A 112 0.64 8.19 -11.16
C GLU A 112 0.62 7.11 -10.07
N LEU A 113 1.75 6.42 -9.88
CA LEU A 113 1.89 5.42 -8.83
C LEU A 113 1.60 6.03 -7.47
N GLY A 114 2.12 7.21 -7.17
CA GLY A 114 1.86 7.84 -5.89
C GLY A 114 0.45 8.41 -5.72
N ARG A 115 -0.27 8.72 -6.81
CA ARG A 115 -1.69 9.13 -6.73
C ARG A 115 -2.59 7.94 -6.40
N ARG A 116 -2.28 6.76 -6.95
CA ARG A 116 -3.09 5.54 -6.81
C ARG A 116 -2.71 4.70 -5.59
N MET A 117 -1.42 4.68 -5.28
CA MET A 117 -0.80 3.82 -4.27
C MET A 117 -0.10 4.70 -3.24
N GLY A 118 -0.18 4.33 -1.96
CA GLY A 118 0.25 5.16 -0.83
C GLY A 118 1.77 5.33 -0.66
N LEU A 119 2.46 5.84 -1.69
CA LEU A 119 3.87 6.24 -1.62
C LEU A 119 4.02 7.50 -0.76
N THR A 120 5.04 7.50 0.10
CA THR A 120 5.43 8.71 0.84
C THR A 120 6.24 9.66 -0.05
N PRO A 121 6.40 10.93 0.35
CA PRO A 121 7.27 11.86 -0.37
C PRO A 121 8.71 11.33 -0.54
N GLU A 122 9.22 10.60 0.45
CA GLU A 122 10.55 10.00 0.41
C GLU A 122 10.64 8.86 -0.61
N ASP A 123 9.61 8.00 -0.67
CA ASP A 123 9.50 6.92 -1.67
C ASP A 123 9.52 7.52 -3.08
N ARG A 124 8.70 8.56 -3.31
CA ARG A 124 8.64 9.28 -4.59
C ARG A 124 9.99 9.90 -4.95
N ALA A 125 10.63 10.58 -4.00
CA ALA A 125 11.92 11.22 -4.25
C ALA A 125 13.01 10.20 -4.62
N ALA A 126 13.02 9.02 -4.00
CA ALA A 126 13.95 7.94 -4.37
C ALA A 126 13.71 7.44 -5.80
N LEU A 127 12.45 7.18 -6.16
CA LEU A 127 12.09 6.73 -7.51
C LEU A 127 12.31 7.81 -8.57
N THR A 128 12.02 9.09 -8.29
CA THR A 128 12.25 10.19 -9.24
C THR A 128 13.73 10.38 -9.53
N ARG A 129 14.60 10.34 -8.51
CA ARG A 129 16.06 10.43 -8.68
C ARG A 129 16.64 9.32 -9.55
N LEU A 130 16.04 8.12 -9.50
CA LEU A 130 16.38 7.02 -10.40
C LEU A 130 15.98 7.37 -11.85
N GLY A 131 14.75 7.87 -12.03
CA GLY A 131 14.21 8.35 -13.31
C GLY A 131 15.09 9.37 -14.02
N ASP A 132 15.54 10.39 -13.31
CA ASP A 132 16.34 11.48 -13.88
C ASP A 132 17.69 11.02 -14.44
N ARG A 133 18.13 9.81 -14.11
CA ARG A 133 19.40 9.22 -14.57
C ARG A 133 19.22 8.03 -15.50
N LEU A 134 17.98 7.63 -15.78
CA LEU A 134 17.67 6.63 -16.80
C LEU A 134 17.95 7.23 -18.18
N GLY A 135 18.91 6.65 -18.91
CA GLY A 135 19.28 7.06 -20.27
C GLY A 135 20.55 7.92 -20.42
N SER A 136 21.23 8.29 -19.33
CA SER A 136 22.38 9.21 -19.39
C SER A 136 23.76 8.63 -19.02
N TRP A 137 23.89 7.37 -18.61
CA TRP A 137 25.14 6.80 -18.10
C TRP A 137 25.41 5.35 -18.52
N ASP A 138 26.69 4.96 -18.46
CA ASP A 138 27.20 3.59 -18.58
C ASP A 138 26.40 2.59 -17.71
N GLY A 139 26.18 1.37 -18.21
CA GLY A 139 25.30 0.36 -17.59
C GLY A 139 25.73 0.00 -16.16
N ALA A 140 27.04 0.08 -15.85
CA ALA A 140 27.55 -0.16 -14.50
C ALA A 140 27.13 0.92 -13.49
N GLU A 141 26.98 2.17 -13.92
CA GLU A 141 26.49 3.24 -13.04
C GLU A 141 24.98 3.16 -12.84
N GLN A 142 24.24 2.81 -13.89
CA GLN A 142 22.80 2.57 -13.79
C GLN A 142 22.49 1.41 -12.84
N ALA A 143 23.24 0.31 -12.91
CA ALA A 143 23.09 -0.80 -11.97
C ALA A 143 23.32 -0.37 -10.51
N ARG A 144 24.41 0.37 -10.23
CA ARG A 144 24.66 0.91 -8.87
C ARG A 144 23.56 1.85 -8.40
N LEU A 145 22.96 2.62 -9.30
CA LEU A 145 21.85 3.51 -8.93
C LEU A 145 20.58 2.72 -8.62
N LEU A 146 20.26 1.69 -9.41
CA LEU A 146 19.15 0.78 -9.16
C LEU A 146 19.32 0.08 -7.81
N GLU A 147 20.51 -0.43 -7.52
CA GLU A 147 20.84 -1.07 -6.25
C GLU A 147 20.62 -0.12 -5.06
N ARG A 148 21.13 1.11 -5.14
CA ARG A 148 20.95 2.13 -4.08
C ARG A 148 19.47 2.47 -3.87
N THR A 149 18.72 2.67 -4.95
CA THR A 149 17.28 2.97 -4.86
C THR A 149 16.52 1.78 -4.26
N ARG A 150 16.83 0.56 -4.67
CA ARG A 150 16.26 -0.67 -4.08
C ARG A 150 16.54 -0.74 -2.58
N HIS A 151 17.79 -0.50 -2.15
CA HIS A 151 18.14 -0.47 -0.73
C HIS A 151 17.37 0.61 0.05
N GLN A 152 17.22 1.82 -0.52
CA GLN A 152 16.40 2.88 0.10
C GLN A 152 14.94 2.45 0.27
N LEU A 153 14.33 1.85 -0.75
CA LEU A 153 12.97 1.31 -0.65
C LEU A 153 12.88 0.18 0.38
N GLY A 154 13.88 -0.69 0.49
CA GLY A 154 13.95 -1.72 1.53
C GLY A 154 13.94 -1.17 2.94
N VAL A 155 14.68 -0.08 3.19
CA VAL A 155 14.62 0.64 4.48
C VAL A 155 13.23 1.22 4.72
N HIS A 156 12.59 1.78 3.69
CA HIS A 156 11.23 2.33 3.80
C HIS A 156 10.19 1.23 4.04
N ARG A 157 10.38 0.05 3.43
CA ARG A 157 9.54 -1.13 3.62
C ARG A 157 9.68 -1.67 5.03
N ALA A 158 10.89 -1.80 5.56
CA ALA A 158 11.11 -2.23 6.94
C ALA A 158 10.41 -1.29 7.94
N LYS A 159 10.49 0.03 7.74
CA LYS A 159 9.75 1.01 8.54
C LYS A 159 8.23 0.89 8.39
N ALA A 160 7.74 0.63 7.17
CA ALA A 160 6.32 0.40 6.90
C ALA A 160 5.81 -0.86 7.62
N GLN A 161 6.62 -1.93 7.61
CA GLN A 161 6.34 -3.20 8.23
C GLN A 161 6.29 -3.09 9.75
N GLU A 162 7.29 -2.45 10.36
CA GLU A 162 7.30 -2.23 11.82
C GLU A 162 6.07 -1.43 12.27
N ARG A 163 5.70 -0.39 11.50
CA ARG A 163 4.50 0.39 11.77
C ARG A 163 3.23 -0.45 11.63
N TRP A 164 3.12 -1.26 10.58
CA TRP A 164 2.01 -2.19 10.40
C TRP A 164 1.86 -3.16 11.57
N GLU A 165 2.95 -3.80 11.98
CA GLU A 165 2.94 -4.77 13.09
C GLU A 165 2.54 -4.12 14.41
N ARG A 166 3.05 -2.91 14.68
CA ARG A 166 2.72 -2.13 15.87
C ARG A 166 1.25 -1.72 15.88
N GLU A 167 0.73 -1.17 14.79
CA GLU A 167 -0.66 -0.74 14.69
C GLU A 167 -1.62 -1.94 14.69
N ALA A 168 -1.32 -3.01 13.95
CA ALA A 168 -2.13 -4.23 13.96
C ALA A 168 -2.24 -4.84 15.37
N ARG A 169 -1.15 -4.82 16.14
CA ARG A 169 -1.16 -5.26 17.55
C ARG A 169 -2.10 -4.40 18.40
N LEU A 170 -2.03 -3.07 18.27
CA LEU A 170 -2.90 -2.14 19.00
C LEU A 170 -4.39 -2.35 18.67
N TRP A 171 -4.73 -2.50 17.38
CA TRP A 171 -6.11 -2.75 16.96
C TRP A 171 -6.63 -4.10 17.46
N ARG A 172 -5.79 -5.12 17.50
CA ARG A 172 -6.15 -6.43 18.05
C ARG A 172 -6.45 -6.37 19.54
N PHE A 173 -5.67 -5.59 20.30
CA PHE A 173 -5.94 -5.32 21.71
C PHE A 173 -7.19 -4.46 21.92
N ALA A 174 -7.37 -3.41 21.13
CA ALA A 174 -8.55 -2.54 21.21
C ALA A 174 -9.84 -3.32 20.91
N GLY A 175 -9.84 -4.19 19.90
CA GLY A 175 -10.97 -5.07 19.59
C GLY A 175 -11.27 -6.07 20.71
N PHE A 176 -10.24 -6.65 21.33
CA PHE A 176 -10.40 -7.51 22.51
C PHE A 176 -11.01 -6.76 23.69
N SER A 177 -10.47 -5.59 24.05
CA SER A 177 -10.98 -4.78 25.16
C SER A 177 -12.41 -4.29 24.92
N ALA A 178 -12.74 -3.90 23.69
CA ALA A 178 -14.09 -3.52 23.30
C ALA A 178 -15.08 -4.69 23.42
N GLY A 179 -14.69 -5.90 22.99
CA GLY A 179 -15.49 -7.11 23.17
C GLY A 179 -15.70 -7.47 24.64
N ALA A 180 -14.64 -7.40 25.46
CA ALA A 180 -14.72 -7.65 26.89
C ALA A 180 -15.66 -6.64 27.60
N LEU A 181 -15.59 -5.37 27.24
CA LEU A 181 -16.48 -4.34 27.79
C LEU A 181 -17.96 -4.61 27.46
N VAL A 182 -18.27 -5.07 26.24
CA VAL A 182 -19.64 -5.45 25.86
C VAL A 182 -20.14 -6.60 26.73
N VAL A 183 -19.32 -7.65 26.91
CA VAL A 183 -19.69 -8.78 27.77
C VAL A 183 -19.97 -8.33 29.21
N LEU A 184 -19.16 -7.41 29.74
CA LEU A 184 -19.35 -6.85 31.10
C LEU A 184 -20.58 -5.95 31.25
N ILE A 185 -21.07 -5.34 30.17
CA ILE A 185 -22.30 -4.54 30.21
C ILE A 185 -23.55 -5.44 30.10
N LEU A 186 -23.44 -6.54 29.37
CA LEU A 186 -24.54 -7.48 29.11
C LEU A 186 -24.78 -8.48 30.24
N TYR A 187 -23.87 -8.57 31.21
CA TYR A 187 -23.88 -9.54 32.30
C TYR A 187 -23.79 -8.82 33.65
#